data_AF-A0A954BKU6-F1
#
_entry.id   AF-A0A954BKU6-F1
#
_cell.length_a   1.000
_cell.length_b   1.000
_cell.length_c   1.000
_cell.angle_alpha   90.00
_cell.angle_beta   90.00
_cell.angle_gamma   90.00
#
_symmetry.space_group_name_H-M   'P 1'
#
loop_
_entity.id
_entity.type
_entity.pdbx_description
1 polymer ?
#
loop_
_entity_poly.entity_id
_entity_poly.type
_entity_poly.pdbx_seq_one_letter_code
_entity_poly.pdbx_strand_id
1 'polypeptide(L)'
;MHITIVLCVLMLSSVAFASDIPRVVVSIKPLHSLLAGLMRGVADPVLLVDGNTVPWEFHPDAAQAKAIEHADVMVWSGPELEPGLAAALAKDRPHGRVFEVLASEALKVLPARGDEAKHDPFFWLDSRNMLILLDSFAELMIDMDPERASTYERNWQRMAESLSVIDRVMEFGYRDVSGAPVFFYHDTHQYFEQAYAMHVAGSVVDVNEGESTDTARLLMTHGKVLAAGGSCVFTEKGLREPNLDLLIDGTEAEVVELDSLGTGLAGGADLYVDLMRNNFAAISGCVRKLKPPSEVSDAFEPPDVSRSPDRLRPRYVMMDQYGRTVSQDDFKGKLQLIYFGYTSCPDICPTSLAVMARALKMLGA
;
A
#
# COMPACT_ATOMS: atom_id res chain seq x y z
N MET A 1 7.45 37.95 74.29
CA MET A 1 6.19 38.25 73.57
C MET A 1 6.41 37.88 72.11
N HIS A 2 5.59 36.97 71.59
CA HIS A 2 5.93 36.06 70.49
C HIS A 2 5.98 36.72 69.11
N ILE A 3 7.00 36.35 68.32
CA ILE A 3 7.13 36.65 66.89
C ILE A 3 6.48 35.48 66.14
N THR A 4 5.33 35.72 65.51
CA THR A 4 4.62 34.74 64.70
C THR A 4 5.14 34.82 63.27
N ILE A 5 5.96 33.85 62.86
CA ILE A 5 6.39 33.67 61.47
C ILE A 5 5.26 32.94 60.73
N VAL A 6 4.60 33.63 59.79
CA VAL A 6 3.64 33.03 58.87
C VAL A 6 4.42 32.35 57.74
N LEU A 7 4.48 31.02 57.78
CA LEU A 7 5.08 30.18 56.75
C LEU A 7 4.05 29.99 55.62
N CYS A 8 4.20 30.73 54.53
CA CYS A 8 3.40 30.56 53.31
C CYS A 8 3.88 29.28 52.60
N VAL A 9 3.16 28.17 52.80
CA VAL A 9 3.36 26.92 52.06
C VAL A 9 2.83 27.10 50.64
N LEU A 10 3.73 27.33 49.68
CA LEU A 10 3.45 27.26 48.26
C LEU A 10 3.16 25.81 47.89
N MET A 11 1.88 25.44 47.80
CA MET A 11 1.43 24.22 47.14
C MET A 11 1.79 24.33 45.65
N LEU A 12 2.89 23.69 45.23
CA LEU A 12 3.10 23.39 43.81
C LEU A 12 2.03 22.37 43.39
N SER A 13 0.91 22.88 42.89
CA SER A 13 -0.05 22.07 42.15
C SER A 13 0.66 21.59 40.88
N SER A 14 1.05 20.31 40.85
CA SER A 14 1.45 19.64 39.62
C SER A 14 0.26 19.65 38.69
N VAL A 15 0.21 20.62 37.76
CA VAL A 15 -0.74 20.58 36.66
C VAL A 15 -0.28 19.44 35.77
N ALA A 16 -0.89 18.27 35.94
CA ALA A 16 -0.80 17.21 34.95
C ALA A 16 -1.52 17.73 33.71
N PHE A 17 -0.75 18.25 32.74
CA PHE A 17 -1.28 18.48 31.41
C PHE A 17 -1.72 17.11 30.89
N ALA A 18 -3.02 16.93 30.69
CA ALA A 18 -3.49 15.84 29.86
C ALA A 18 -2.73 15.94 28.53
N SER A 19 -2.16 14.82 28.08
CA SER A 19 -1.44 14.81 26.82
C SER A 19 -2.45 14.99 25.70
N ASP A 20 -2.50 16.18 25.10
CA ASP A 20 -3.34 16.51 23.93
C ASP A 20 -2.88 15.80 22.64
N ILE A 21 -2.16 14.67 22.76
CA ILE A 21 -1.72 13.85 21.63
C ILE A 21 -2.88 12.94 21.24
N PRO A 22 -3.31 12.93 19.96
CA PRO A 22 -4.34 12.02 19.48
C PRO A 22 -3.97 10.55 19.71
N ARG A 23 -4.89 9.76 20.26
CA ARG A 23 -4.78 8.31 20.36
C ARG A 23 -5.18 7.70 19.03
N VAL A 24 -4.17 7.23 18.31
CA VAL A 24 -4.33 6.60 16.99
C VAL A 24 -4.25 5.09 17.16
N VAL A 25 -5.30 4.40 16.71
CA VAL A 25 -5.38 2.93 16.64
C VAL A 25 -5.39 2.53 15.18
N VAL A 26 -4.57 1.54 14.83
CA VAL A 26 -4.37 1.10 13.46
C VAL A 26 -4.47 -0.40 13.38
N SER A 27 -5.19 -0.90 12.38
CA SER A 27 -5.50 -2.31 12.31
C SER A 27 -4.30 -3.17 11.89
N ILE A 28 -3.74 -2.93 10.71
CA ILE A 28 -2.68 -3.76 10.10
C ILE A 28 -1.31 -3.06 10.03
N LYS A 29 -0.26 -3.88 9.99
CA LYS A 29 1.15 -3.45 9.96
C LYS A 29 1.52 -2.45 8.83
N PRO A 30 1.09 -2.63 7.56
CA PRO A 30 1.40 -1.65 6.51
C PRO A 30 0.87 -0.24 6.80
N LEU A 31 -0.36 -0.13 7.31
CA LEU A 31 -0.96 1.14 7.70
C LEU A 31 -0.30 1.71 8.96
N HIS A 32 -0.01 0.84 9.94
CA HIS A 32 0.68 1.22 11.17
C HIS A 32 2.06 1.81 10.87
N SER A 33 2.77 1.25 9.89
CA SER A 33 4.07 1.76 9.48
C SER A 33 4.02 3.23 9.02
N LEU A 34 2.97 3.61 8.27
CA LEU A 34 2.79 5.00 7.86
C LEU A 34 2.56 5.92 9.06
N LEU A 35 1.62 5.58 9.94
CA LEU A 35 1.26 6.41 11.08
C LEU A 35 2.37 6.47 12.14
N ALA A 36 3.09 5.36 12.36
CA ALA A 36 4.24 5.33 13.25
C ALA A 36 5.38 6.20 12.72
N GLY A 37 5.58 6.24 11.40
CA GLY A 37 6.54 7.14 10.77
C GLY A 37 6.15 8.60 10.91
N LEU A 38 4.88 8.93 10.65
CA LEU A 38 4.34 10.28 10.81
C LEU A 38 4.41 10.75 12.26
N MET A 39 4.10 9.90 13.22
CA MET A 39 4.09 10.21 14.65
C MET A 39 5.46 10.04 15.32
N ARG A 40 6.52 9.72 14.58
CA ARG A 40 7.87 9.51 15.12
C ARG A 40 8.32 10.71 15.96
N GLY A 41 8.61 10.45 17.24
CA GLY A 41 9.01 11.47 18.21
C GLY A 41 7.84 12.22 18.88
N VAL A 42 6.60 11.82 18.62
CA VAL A 42 5.38 12.32 19.27
C VAL A 42 4.78 11.24 20.15
N ALA A 43 4.32 10.13 19.56
CA ALA A 43 3.78 8.95 20.24
C ALA A 43 3.77 7.76 19.28
N ASP A 44 3.60 6.55 19.81
CA ASP A 44 3.45 5.34 19.00
C ASP A 44 1.95 5.02 18.81
N PRO A 45 1.47 4.86 17.57
CA PRO A 45 0.11 4.40 17.33
C PRO A 45 -0.04 2.94 17.79
N VAL A 46 -1.23 2.60 18.29
CA VAL A 46 -1.57 1.23 18.69
C VAL A 46 -1.76 0.37 17.44
N LEU A 47 -1.09 -0.77 17.36
CA LEU A 47 -1.29 -1.79 16.34
C LEU A 47 -2.22 -2.88 16.89
N LEU A 48 -3.27 -3.22 16.14
CA LEU A 48 -4.21 -4.27 16.56
C LEU A 48 -3.76 -5.67 16.11
N VAL A 49 -3.50 -5.85 14.81
CA VAL A 49 -3.06 -7.12 14.24
C VAL A 49 -1.53 -7.18 14.32
N ASP A 50 -1.03 -7.65 15.46
CA ASP A 50 0.41 -7.84 15.72
C ASP A 50 0.79 -9.33 15.81
N GLY A 51 2.09 -9.61 15.69
CA GLY A 51 2.64 -10.97 15.70
C GLY A 51 2.33 -11.74 14.42
N ASN A 52 1.92 -13.01 14.59
CA ASN A 52 1.64 -13.96 13.51
C ASN A 52 0.14 -14.10 13.20
N THR A 53 -0.72 -13.30 13.82
CA THR A 53 -2.16 -13.32 13.52
C THR A 53 -2.40 -12.70 12.14
N VAL A 54 -3.17 -13.39 11.32
CA VAL A 54 -3.58 -12.90 10.01
C VAL A 54 -4.88 -12.08 10.11
N PRO A 55 -5.06 -11.01 9.31
CA PRO A 55 -6.16 -10.06 9.50
C PRO A 55 -7.58 -10.66 9.42
N TRP A 56 -7.81 -11.66 8.57
CA TRP A 56 -9.13 -12.27 8.40
C TRP A 56 -9.57 -13.16 9.57
N GLU A 57 -8.63 -13.61 10.40
CA GLU A 57 -8.93 -14.35 11.64
C GLU A 57 -9.00 -13.44 12.87
N PHE A 58 -8.63 -12.16 12.72
CA PHE A 58 -8.48 -11.25 13.83
C PHE A 58 -9.83 -10.90 14.47
N HIS A 59 -9.86 -11.00 15.81
CA HIS A 59 -10.95 -10.54 16.65
C HIS A 59 -10.36 -9.74 17.81
N PRO A 60 -10.80 -8.49 18.05
CA PRO A 60 -10.30 -7.70 19.16
C PRO A 60 -10.54 -8.39 20.51
N ASP A 61 -9.49 -8.50 21.32
CA ASP A 61 -9.65 -8.87 22.72
C ASP A 61 -10.25 -7.71 23.56
N ALA A 62 -10.45 -7.93 24.86
CA ALA A 62 -11.03 -6.92 25.73
C ALA A 62 -10.18 -5.64 25.87
N ALA A 63 -8.84 -5.75 25.81
CA ALA A 63 -7.94 -4.61 25.89
C ALA A 63 -7.94 -3.81 24.58
N GLN A 64 -7.93 -4.52 23.44
CA GLN A 64 -8.02 -3.94 22.11
C GLN A 64 -9.37 -3.29 21.86
N ALA A 65 -10.48 -3.92 22.27
CA ALA A 65 -11.81 -3.32 22.19
C ALA A 65 -11.88 -1.99 22.97
N LYS A 66 -11.27 -1.94 24.16
CA LYS A 66 -11.15 -0.71 24.93
C LYS A 66 -10.28 0.33 24.23
N ALA A 67 -9.17 -0.08 23.61
CA ALA A 67 -8.32 0.84 22.83
C ALA A 67 -9.09 1.45 21.65
N ILE A 68 -9.87 0.64 20.93
CA ILE A 68 -10.74 1.08 19.84
C ILE A 68 -11.78 2.08 20.36
N GLU A 69 -12.53 1.74 21.41
CA GLU A 69 -13.56 2.62 22.00
C GLU A 69 -13.00 4.01 22.34
N HIS A 70 -11.78 4.04 22.88
CA HIS A 70 -11.10 5.24 23.32
C HIS A 70 -10.23 5.88 22.21
N ALA A 71 -10.27 5.40 20.97
CA ALA A 71 -9.47 5.98 19.89
C ALA A 71 -10.02 7.34 19.49
N ASP A 72 -9.12 8.31 19.29
CA ASP A 72 -9.46 9.58 18.66
C ASP A 72 -9.46 9.42 17.13
N VAL A 73 -8.62 8.51 16.62
CA VAL A 73 -8.64 8.01 15.24
C VAL A 73 -8.48 6.48 15.22
N MET A 74 -9.35 5.80 14.47
CA MET A 74 -9.21 4.40 14.12
C MET A 74 -8.99 4.28 12.60
N VAL A 75 -7.88 3.69 12.18
CA VAL A 75 -7.55 3.43 10.77
C VAL A 75 -7.53 1.94 10.52
N TRP A 76 -8.30 1.47 9.54
CA TRP A 76 -8.40 0.05 9.21
C TRP A 76 -8.59 -0.19 7.71
N SER A 77 -8.32 -1.41 7.26
CA SER A 77 -8.39 -1.76 5.83
C SER A 77 -9.83 -1.69 5.33
N GLY A 78 -10.70 -2.48 5.94
CA GLY A 78 -12.09 -2.66 5.51
C GLY A 78 -12.60 -4.08 5.73
N PRO A 79 -13.90 -4.32 5.50
CA PRO A 79 -14.56 -5.58 5.82
C PRO A 79 -14.06 -6.77 5.00
N GLU A 80 -13.53 -6.56 3.80
CA GLU A 80 -13.01 -7.62 2.92
C GLU A 80 -11.77 -8.29 3.50
N LEU A 81 -10.94 -7.53 4.24
CA LEU A 81 -9.76 -8.07 4.90
C LEU A 81 -10.02 -8.48 6.35
N GLU A 82 -10.85 -7.71 7.06
CA GLU A 82 -10.95 -7.75 8.53
C GLU A 82 -12.41 -7.95 9.01
N PRO A 83 -13.10 -9.04 8.62
CA PRO A 83 -14.52 -9.24 8.92
C PRO A 83 -14.82 -9.29 10.43
N GLY A 84 -13.92 -9.85 11.24
CA GLY A 84 -14.05 -9.88 12.70
C GLY A 84 -13.98 -8.49 13.32
N LEU A 85 -13.10 -7.62 12.81
CA LEU A 85 -13.02 -6.22 13.22
C LEU A 85 -14.24 -5.42 12.72
N ALA A 86 -14.70 -5.67 11.49
CA ALA A 86 -15.91 -5.05 10.96
C ALA A 86 -17.13 -5.35 11.85
N ALA A 87 -17.29 -6.61 12.29
CA ALA A 87 -18.34 -7.00 13.22
C ALA A 87 -18.22 -6.30 14.58
N ALA A 88 -17.01 -6.12 15.10
CA ALA A 88 -16.77 -5.39 16.35
C ALA A 88 -17.13 -3.90 16.22
N LEU A 89 -16.68 -3.23 15.15
CA LEU A 89 -16.95 -1.81 14.88
C LEU A 89 -18.44 -1.54 14.61
N ALA A 90 -19.16 -2.49 14.01
CA ALA A 90 -20.60 -2.38 13.79
C ALA A 90 -21.40 -2.48 15.10
N LYS A 91 -20.88 -3.22 16.07
CA LYS A 91 -21.51 -3.37 17.40
C LYS A 91 -21.29 -2.12 18.25
N ASP A 92 -20.03 -1.68 18.37
CA ASP A 92 -19.62 -0.59 19.23
C ASP A 92 -18.72 0.38 18.43
N ARG A 93 -19.32 1.44 17.89
CA ARG A 93 -18.59 2.43 17.10
C ARG A 93 -17.65 3.24 18.01
N PRO A 94 -16.36 3.40 17.67
CA PRO A 94 -15.44 4.21 18.45
C PRO A 94 -15.90 5.67 18.50
N HIS A 95 -15.56 6.38 19.58
CA HIS A 95 -15.94 7.78 19.77
C HIS A 95 -15.27 8.73 18.77
N GLY A 96 -14.05 8.40 18.34
CA GLY A 96 -13.27 9.18 17.40
C GLY A 96 -13.64 8.99 15.92
N ARG A 97 -12.75 9.49 15.06
CA ARG A 97 -12.88 9.36 13.60
C ARG A 97 -12.52 7.93 13.18
N VAL A 98 -13.29 7.33 12.29
CA VAL A 98 -12.99 6.03 11.66
C VAL A 98 -12.63 6.25 10.21
N PHE A 99 -11.45 5.79 9.80
CA PHE A 99 -10.96 5.83 8.43
C PHE A 99 -10.89 4.40 7.90
N GLU A 100 -11.83 4.05 7.02
CA GLU A 100 -11.83 2.81 6.26
C GLU A 100 -11.10 3.02 4.94
N VAL A 101 -9.96 2.34 4.74
CA VAL A 101 -9.07 2.60 3.62
C VAL A 101 -9.68 2.16 2.28
N LEU A 102 -10.34 1.00 2.24
CA LEU A 102 -10.98 0.48 1.02
C LEU A 102 -12.20 1.30 0.58
N ALA A 103 -12.77 2.11 1.46
CA ALA A 103 -13.85 3.05 1.14
C ALA A 103 -13.34 4.43 0.66
N SER A 104 -12.01 4.64 0.56
CA SER A 104 -11.43 5.92 0.19
C SER A 104 -11.53 6.20 -1.31
N GLU A 105 -12.22 7.27 -1.68
CA GLU A 105 -12.34 7.73 -3.08
C GLU A 105 -11.00 8.24 -3.66
N ALA A 106 -10.04 8.61 -2.80
CA ALA A 106 -8.73 9.08 -3.23
C ALA A 106 -7.79 7.92 -3.65
N LEU A 107 -8.08 6.70 -3.20
CA LEU A 107 -7.21 5.55 -3.40
C LEU A 107 -7.58 4.81 -4.69
N LYS A 108 -6.58 4.26 -5.38
CA LYS A 108 -6.85 3.24 -6.39
C LYS A 108 -7.24 1.96 -5.65
N VAL A 109 -8.53 1.64 -5.65
CA VAL A 109 -9.07 0.38 -5.14
C VAL A 109 -9.47 -0.49 -6.32
N LEU A 110 -8.98 -1.73 -6.34
CA LEU A 110 -9.29 -2.70 -7.38
C LEU A 110 -10.43 -3.62 -6.93
N PRO A 111 -11.29 -4.07 -7.85
CA PRO A 111 -12.24 -5.14 -7.56
C PRO A 111 -11.49 -6.47 -7.34
N ALA A 112 -12.05 -7.33 -6.50
CA ALA A 112 -11.61 -8.71 -6.37
C ALA A 112 -11.85 -9.49 -7.66
N ARG A 113 -10.98 -10.47 -7.98
CA ARG A 113 -11.08 -11.25 -9.23
C ARG A 113 -12.22 -12.27 -9.24
N GLY A 114 -12.58 -12.83 -8.08
CA GLY A 114 -13.72 -13.75 -7.95
C GLY A 114 -15.09 -13.07 -7.83
N ASP A 115 -15.13 -11.80 -7.38
CA ASP A 115 -16.37 -11.07 -7.11
C ASP A 115 -16.15 -9.56 -7.28
N GLU A 116 -16.58 -9.00 -8.41
CA GLU A 116 -16.44 -7.57 -8.71
C GLU A 116 -17.23 -6.66 -7.75
N ALA A 117 -18.14 -7.21 -6.94
CA ALA A 117 -18.84 -6.45 -5.90
C ALA A 117 -18.00 -6.26 -4.63
N LYS A 118 -16.84 -6.93 -4.52
CA LYS A 118 -15.89 -6.80 -3.41
C LYS A 118 -14.61 -6.11 -3.88
N HIS A 119 -13.90 -5.51 -2.93
CA HIS A 119 -12.58 -4.95 -3.17
C HIS A 119 -11.47 -5.97 -2.92
N ASP A 120 -10.41 -5.92 -3.72
CA ASP A 120 -9.14 -6.55 -3.37
C ASP A 120 -8.51 -5.77 -2.19
N PRO A 121 -8.25 -6.43 -1.06
CA PRO A 121 -7.75 -5.76 0.12
C PRO A 121 -6.25 -5.42 0.07
N PHE A 122 -5.45 -5.97 -0.85
CA PHE A 122 -3.98 -5.85 -0.85
C PHE A 122 -3.44 -4.53 -1.44
N PHE A 123 -4.15 -3.41 -1.21
CA PHE A 123 -3.89 -2.10 -1.82
C PHE A 123 -2.47 -1.56 -1.56
N TRP A 124 -1.83 -1.97 -0.46
CA TRP A 124 -0.51 -1.49 -0.06
C TRP A 124 0.62 -2.07 -0.92
N LEU A 125 0.36 -3.10 -1.71
CA LEU A 125 1.33 -3.65 -2.65
C LEU A 125 1.51 -2.76 -3.91
N ASP A 126 0.69 -1.72 -4.07
CA ASP A 126 1.01 -0.57 -4.92
C ASP A 126 1.58 0.55 -4.01
N SER A 127 2.88 0.87 -4.15
CA SER A 127 3.50 1.86 -3.27
C SER A 127 2.99 3.28 -3.49
N ARG A 128 2.35 3.55 -4.63
CA ARG A 128 1.71 4.83 -4.93
C ARG A 128 0.42 5.02 -4.12
N ASN A 129 -0.29 3.94 -3.82
CA ASN A 129 -1.39 3.98 -2.85
C ASN A 129 -0.89 4.38 -1.47
N MET A 130 0.29 3.91 -1.07
CA MET A 130 0.88 4.26 0.23
C MET A 130 1.36 5.71 0.29
N LEU A 131 1.80 6.29 -0.83
CA LEU A 131 2.06 7.74 -0.92
C LEU A 131 0.79 8.57 -0.75
N ILE A 132 -0.32 8.18 -1.39
CA ILE A 132 -1.62 8.85 -1.25
C ILE A 132 -2.13 8.78 0.20
N LEU A 133 -2.00 7.62 0.85
CA LEU A 133 -2.38 7.44 2.25
C LEU A 133 -1.47 8.24 3.19
N LEU A 134 -0.17 8.31 2.90
CA LEU A 134 0.77 9.12 3.67
C LEU A 134 0.37 10.60 3.64
N ASP A 135 -0.01 11.15 2.49
CA ASP A 135 -0.52 12.52 2.36
C ASP A 135 -1.81 12.71 3.18
N SER A 136 -2.78 11.80 3.01
CA SER A 136 -4.07 11.85 3.70
C SER A 136 -3.92 11.78 5.23
N PHE A 137 -3.03 10.92 5.72
CA PHE A 137 -2.76 10.78 7.15
C PHE A 137 -1.96 11.97 7.69
N ALA A 138 -1.05 12.56 6.93
CA ALA A 138 -0.35 13.78 7.36
C ALA A 138 -1.34 14.95 7.54
N GLU A 139 -2.24 15.16 6.58
CA GLU A 139 -3.29 16.17 6.69
C GLU A 139 -4.19 15.94 7.92
N LEU A 140 -4.61 14.69 8.13
CA LEU A 140 -5.38 14.29 9.31
C LEU A 140 -4.66 14.60 10.62
N MET A 141 -3.39 14.23 10.74
CA MET A 141 -2.62 14.44 11.96
C MET A 141 -2.33 15.94 12.23
N ILE A 142 -2.08 16.72 11.18
CA ILE A 142 -1.87 18.18 11.29
C ILE A 142 -3.15 18.90 11.73
N ASP A 143 -4.30 18.49 11.20
CA ASP A 143 -5.62 19.02 11.59
C ASP A 143 -5.93 18.71 13.06
N MET A 144 -5.62 17.50 13.52
CA MET A 144 -5.92 17.04 14.89
C MET A 144 -4.92 17.53 15.94
N ASP A 145 -3.67 17.77 15.57
CA ASP A 145 -2.60 18.21 16.47
C ASP A 145 -1.76 19.33 15.82
N PRO A 146 -2.34 20.55 15.70
CA PRO A 146 -1.70 21.68 15.05
C PRO A 146 -0.45 22.17 15.79
N GLU A 147 -0.34 21.91 17.11
CA GLU A 147 0.84 22.25 17.90
C GLU A 147 2.09 21.51 17.40
N ARG A 148 1.92 20.31 16.85
CA ARG A 148 3.00 19.46 16.33
C ARG A 148 3.02 19.36 14.81
N ALA A 149 2.26 20.20 14.10
CA ALA A 149 2.18 20.22 12.63
C ALA A 149 3.55 20.15 11.95
N SER A 150 4.51 20.98 12.37
CA SER A 150 5.85 21.00 11.79
C SER A 150 6.60 19.67 11.92
N THR A 151 6.32 18.88 12.97
CA THR A 151 6.90 17.54 13.16
C THR A 151 6.29 16.55 12.17
N TYR A 152 4.97 16.56 12.00
CA TYR A 152 4.28 15.74 11.00
C TYR A 152 4.75 16.07 9.59
N GLU A 153 4.89 17.35 9.22
CA GLU A 153 5.40 17.77 7.91
C GLU A 153 6.83 17.27 7.65
N ARG A 154 7.73 17.38 8.63
CA ARG A 154 9.11 16.87 8.49
C ARG A 154 9.14 15.34 8.39
N ASN A 155 8.30 14.65 9.14
CA ASN A 155 8.21 13.19 9.11
C ASN A 155 7.65 12.71 7.77
N TRP A 156 6.58 13.36 7.30
CA TRP A 156 5.98 13.17 5.99
C TRP A 156 7.03 13.31 4.87
N GLN A 157 7.82 14.40 4.85
CA GLN A 157 8.87 14.60 3.83
C GLN A 157 9.85 13.43 3.77
N ARG A 158 10.38 13.00 4.94
CA ARG A 158 11.33 11.88 5.02
C ARG A 158 10.72 10.58 4.51
N MET A 159 9.47 10.33 4.85
CA MET A 159 8.77 9.11 4.44
C MET A 159 8.43 9.12 2.96
N ALA A 160 7.94 10.25 2.43
CA ALA A 160 7.61 10.42 1.02
C ALA A 160 8.85 10.19 0.15
N GLU A 161 10.01 10.68 0.58
CA GLU A 161 11.30 10.40 -0.08
C GLU A 161 11.59 8.89 -0.10
N SER A 162 11.53 8.22 1.06
CA SER A 162 11.80 6.79 1.18
C SER A 162 10.84 5.93 0.32
N LEU A 163 9.54 6.21 0.37
CA LEU A 163 8.52 5.51 -0.41
C LEU A 163 8.72 5.73 -1.92
N SER A 164 9.02 6.97 -2.34
CA SER A 164 9.32 7.30 -3.74
C SER A 164 10.56 6.59 -4.25
N VAL A 165 11.55 6.32 -3.40
CA VAL A 165 12.71 5.49 -3.75
C VAL A 165 12.29 4.06 -4.03
N ILE A 166 11.47 3.47 -3.15
CA ILE A 166 11.01 2.09 -3.30
C ILE A 166 10.18 1.93 -4.56
N ASP A 167 9.24 2.85 -4.81
CA ASP A 167 8.43 2.86 -6.03
C ASP A 167 9.31 2.77 -7.28
N ARG A 168 10.34 3.62 -7.39
CA ARG A 168 11.30 3.59 -8.50
C ARG A 168 12.10 2.29 -8.55
N VAL A 169 12.59 1.81 -7.41
CA VAL A 169 13.34 0.54 -7.36
C VAL A 169 12.49 -0.61 -7.88
N MET A 170 11.20 -0.65 -7.53
CA MET A 170 10.28 -1.66 -8.06
C MET A 170 10.01 -1.43 -9.55
N GLU A 171 9.63 -0.22 -9.96
CA GLU A 171 9.26 0.09 -11.33
C GLU A 171 10.37 -0.29 -12.34
N PHE A 172 11.63 -0.04 -11.98
CA PHE A 172 12.76 -0.39 -12.84
C PHE A 172 13.28 -1.81 -12.59
N GLY A 173 13.38 -2.23 -11.33
CA GLY A 173 13.92 -3.53 -10.96
C GLY A 173 13.09 -4.70 -11.48
N TYR A 174 11.78 -4.50 -11.68
CA TYR A 174 10.90 -5.52 -12.25
C TYR A 174 10.93 -5.61 -13.78
N ARG A 175 11.46 -4.61 -14.49
CA ARG A 175 11.61 -4.68 -15.96
C ARG A 175 12.54 -5.82 -16.36
N ASP A 176 13.52 -6.12 -15.52
CA ASP A 176 14.45 -7.23 -15.71
C ASP A 176 13.83 -8.58 -15.38
N VAL A 177 12.60 -8.66 -14.86
CA VAL A 177 11.94 -9.92 -14.47
C VAL A 177 10.52 -10.08 -15.04
N SER A 178 10.00 -9.08 -15.77
CA SER A 178 8.60 -9.02 -16.25
C SER A 178 8.20 -10.10 -17.27
N GLY A 179 9.16 -10.77 -17.91
CA GLY A 179 8.91 -11.76 -18.95
C GLY A 179 8.68 -13.20 -18.47
N ALA A 180 9.02 -13.52 -17.22
CA ALA A 180 8.87 -14.89 -16.72
C ALA A 180 7.47 -15.12 -16.16
N PRO A 181 6.83 -16.28 -16.44
CA PRO A 181 5.55 -16.62 -15.83
C PRO A 181 5.75 -16.89 -14.34
N VAL A 182 5.04 -16.14 -13.50
CA VAL A 182 4.98 -16.37 -12.06
C VAL A 182 3.59 -16.82 -11.63
N PHE A 183 3.55 -17.64 -10.59
CA PHE A 183 2.33 -18.22 -10.04
C PHE A 183 2.24 -17.92 -8.56
N PHE A 184 1.04 -17.73 -8.04
CA PHE A 184 0.81 -17.50 -6.62
C PHE A 184 -0.15 -18.55 -6.07
N TYR A 185 0.12 -19.10 -4.89
CA TYR A 185 -0.86 -19.97 -4.26
C TYR A 185 -2.10 -19.16 -3.85
N HIS A 186 -1.89 -18.02 -3.19
CA HIS A 186 -2.94 -17.08 -2.80
C HIS A 186 -2.92 -15.83 -3.67
N ASP A 187 -4.08 -15.35 -4.12
CA ASP A 187 -4.21 -14.20 -5.01
C ASP A 187 -4.03 -12.86 -4.27
N THR A 188 -2.81 -12.59 -3.80
CA THR A 188 -2.48 -11.41 -2.98
C THR A 188 -1.87 -10.26 -3.77
N HIS A 189 -1.45 -10.46 -5.03
CA HIS A 189 -0.52 -9.57 -5.75
C HIS A 189 -1.13 -8.81 -6.94
N GLN A 190 -2.46 -8.69 -7.05
CA GLN A 190 -3.09 -8.01 -8.19
C GLN A 190 -2.70 -6.51 -8.29
N TYR A 191 -2.62 -5.78 -7.18
CA TYR A 191 -2.10 -4.40 -7.18
C TYR A 191 -0.65 -4.33 -7.67
N PHE A 192 0.16 -5.27 -7.21
CA PHE A 192 1.57 -5.37 -7.55
C PHE A 192 1.79 -5.62 -9.04
N GLU A 193 1.04 -6.56 -9.61
CA GLU A 193 1.02 -6.87 -11.04
C GLU A 193 0.73 -5.63 -11.88
N GLN A 194 -0.32 -4.87 -11.52
CA GLN A 194 -0.68 -3.66 -12.26
C GLN A 194 0.33 -2.53 -12.07
N ALA A 195 0.99 -2.45 -10.91
CA ALA A 195 1.93 -1.38 -10.61
C ALA A 195 3.27 -1.56 -11.30
N TYR A 196 3.78 -2.79 -11.34
CA TYR A 196 5.16 -3.07 -11.75
C TYR A 196 5.28 -4.03 -12.94
N ALA A 197 4.16 -4.27 -13.65
CA ALA A 197 4.09 -5.03 -14.90
C ALA A 197 4.66 -6.46 -14.79
N MET A 198 4.39 -7.13 -13.69
CA MET A 198 4.75 -8.54 -13.48
C MET A 198 3.71 -9.46 -14.12
N HIS A 199 4.14 -10.45 -14.92
CA HIS A 199 3.21 -11.36 -15.57
C HIS A 199 2.77 -12.52 -14.65
N VAL A 200 1.63 -12.36 -13.98
CA VAL A 200 1.02 -13.43 -13.17
C VAL A 200 0.26 -14.39 -14.07
N ALA A 201 0.77 -15.60 -14.23
CA ALA A 201 0.19 -16.62 -15.12
C ALA A 201 -1.00 -17.36 -14.49
N GLY A 202 -1.09 -17.37 -13.15
CA GLY A 202 -2.23 -17.92 -12.43
C GLY A 202 -2.08 -17.90 -10.91
N SER A 203 -3.19 -18.14 -10.23
CA SER A 203 -3.25 -18.33 -8.79
C SER A 203 -4.28 -19.39 -8.38
N VAL A 204 -4.13 -19.98 -7.19
CA VAL A 204 -4.95 -21.14 -6.74
C VAL A 204 -6.14 -20.73 -5.86
N VAL A 205 -5.94 -19.85 -4.89
CA VAL A 205 -6.95 -19.44 -3.90
C VAL A 205 -7.21 -17.95 -4.03
N ASP A 206 -8.48 -17.56 -4.14
CA ASP A 206 -8.89 -16.15 -3.98
C ASP A 206 -8.97 -15.83 -2.49
N VAL A 207 -8.25 -14.79 -2.08
CA VAL A 207 -8.21 -14.32 -0.69
C VAL A 207 -9.58 -13.86 -0.16
N ASN A 208 -10.51 -13.50 -1.05
CA ASN A 208 -11.87 -13.07 -0.70
C ASN A 208 -12.88 -14.24 -0.56
N GLU A 209 -12.48 -15.45 -0.93
CA GLU A 209 -13.29 -16.67 -0.85
C GLU A 209 -12.86 -17.59 0.31
N GLY A 210 -11.87 -17.17 1.10
CA GLY A 210 -11.32 -17.94 2.22
C GLY A 210 -10.45 -19.12 1.77
N GLU A 211 -10.23 -20.10 2.65
CA GLU A 211 -9.35 -21.26 2.38
C GLU A 211 -9.92 -22.29 1.38
N SER A 212 -11.08 -22.03 0.77
CA SER A 212 -11.71 -22.95 -0.16
C SER A 212 -10.89 -23.04 -1.45
N THR A 213 -10.12 -24.11 -1.62
CA THR A 213 -9.42 -24.37 -2.89
C THR A 213 -10.42 -24.89 -3.91
N ASP A 214 -10.66 -24.13 -4.98
CA ASP A 214 -11.34 -24.65 -6.16
C ASP A 214 -10.43 -25.65 -6.88
N THR A 215 -10.79 -26.94 -6.84
CA THR A 215 -10.07 -28.02 -7.51
C THR A 215 -9.85 -27.73 -9.00
N ALA A 216 -10.81 -27.08 -9.68
CA ALA A 216 -10.65 -26.74 -11.08
C ALA A 216 -9.53 -25.70 -11.27
N ARG A 217 -9.52 -24.64 -10.45
CA ARG A 217 -8.47 -23.61 -10.45
C ARG A 217 -7.10 -24.19 -10.13
N LEU A 218 -7.00 -25.10 -9.16
CA LEU A 218 -5.76 -25.83 -8.85
C LEU A 218 -5.25 -26.62 -10.06
N LEU A 219 -6.09 -27.46 -10.68
CA LEU A 219 -5.68 -28.30 -11.81
C LEU A 219 -5.30 -27.48 -13.05
N MET A 220 -6.03 -26.39 -13.33
CA MET A 220 -5.69 -25.46 -14.40
C MET A 220 -4.34 -24.77 -14.14
N THR A 221 -4.10 -24.34 -12.90
CA THR A 221 -2.84 -23.68 -12.53
C THR A 221 -1.68 -24.66 -12.61
N HIS A 222 -1.83 -25.89 -12.10
CA HIS A 222 -0.85 -26.96 -12.24
C HIS A 222 -0.49 -27.24 -13.71
N GLY A 223 -1.49 -27.34 -14.60
CA GLY A 223 -1.25 -27.51 -16.04
C GLY A 223 -0.43 -26.37 -16.66
N LYS A 224 -0.62 -25.13 -16.20
CA LYS A 224 0.20 -23.98 -16.64
C LYS A 224 1.62 -24.02 -16.07
N VAL A 225 1.79 -24.43 -14.81
CA VAL A 225 3.11 -24.61 -14.18
C VAL A 225 3.92 -25.66 -14.95
N LEU A 226 3.31 -26.82 -15.25
CA LEU A 226 3.93 -27.87 -16.08
C LEU A 226 4.34 -27.35 -17.47
N ALA A 227 3.48 -26.57 -18.12
CA ALA A 227 3.74 -26.05 -19.46
C ALA A 227 4.84 -24.99 -19.52
N ALA A 228 5.13 -24.30 -18.41
CA ALA A 228 6.14 -23.25 -18.36
C ALA A 228 7.58 -23.77 -18.47
N GLY A 229 7.84 -25.04 -18.10
CA GLY A 229 9.18 -25.65 -18.19
C GLY A 229 10.24 -25.01 -17.27
N GLY A 230 9.79 -24.32 -16.21
CA GLY A 230 10.58 -23.56 -15.25
C GLY A 230 9.82 -22.31 -14.78
N SER A 231 9.42 -22.26 -13.50
CA SER A 231 8.56 -21.18 -12.99
C SER A 231 8.77 -20.91 -11.50
N CYS A 232 8.39 -19.73 -11.05
CA CYS A 232 8.31 -19.39 -9.63
C CYS A 232 6.88 -19.59 -9.13
N VAL A 233 6.72 -20.35 -8.05
CA VAL A 233 5.46 -20.49 -7.33
C VAL A 233 5.63 -19.79 -5.98
N PHE A 234 4.88 -18.72 -5.76
CA PHE A 234 4.94 -17.94 -4.53
C PHE A 234 3.86 -18.38 -3.54
N THR A 235 4.27 -18.61 -2.29
CA THR A 235 3.37 -18.82 -1.15
C THR A 235 3.37 -17.59 -0.24
N GLU A 236 2.48 -17.56 0.75
CA GLU A 236 2.31 -16.39 1.61
C GLU A 236 2.43 -16.80 3.07
N LYS A 237 3.30 -16.11 3.80
CA LYS A 237 3.57 -16.42 5.19
C LYS A 237 2.34 -16.28 6.05
N GLY A 238 2.05 -17.32 6.82
CA GLY A 238 0.88 -17.38 7.70
C GLY A 238 -0.40 -17.86 7.01
N LEU A 239 -0.37 -18.10 5.70
CA LEU A 239 -1.44 -18.78 4.99
C LEU A 239 -1.14 -20.28 4.82
N ARG A 240 -2.21 -21.06 4.57
CA ARG A 240 -2.12 -22.51 4.41
C ARG A 240 -2.14 -22.90 2.93
N GLU A 241 -1.32 -23.87 2.57
CA GLU A 241 -1.25 -24.40 1.21
C GLU A 241 -1.41 -25.93 1.16
N PRO A 242 -2.58 -26.48 1.56
CA PRO A 242 -2.77 -27.92 1.73
C PRO A 242 -2.55 -28.75 0.45
N ASN A 243 -2.62 -28.11 -0.73
CA ASN A 243 -2.46 -28.76 -2.02
C ASN A 243 -1.21 -28.27 -2.78
N LEU A 244 -0.23 -27.69 -2.08
CA LEU A 244 1.01 -27.21 -2.71
C LEU A 244 1.75 -28.35 -3.42
N ASP A 245 1.85 -29.51 -2.79
CA ASP A 245 2.53 -30.68 -3.37
C ASP A 245 1.87 -31.09 -4.70
N LEU A 246 0.53 -31.04 -4.78
CA LEU A 246 -0.21 -31.34 -6.01
C LEU A 246 0.00 -30.25 -7.08
N LEU A 247 0.11 -28.99 -6.68
CA LEU A 247 0.37 -27.89 -7.60
C LEU A 247 1.72 -28.04 -8.31
N ILE A 248 2.75 -28.51 -7.60
CA ILE A 248 4.13 -28.58 -8.11
C ILE A 248 4.57 -30.00 -8.55
N ASP A 249 3.72 -31.02 -8.40
CA ASP A 249 4.07 -32.40 -8.72
C ASP A 249 4.57 -32.56 -10.16
N GLY A 250 5.72 -33.24 -10.35
CA GLY A 250 6.32 -33.42 -11.67
C GLY A 250 6.78 -32.13 -12.38
N THR A 251 6.85 -30.98 -11.69
CA THR A 251 7.35 -29.71 -12.22
C THR A 251 8.77 -29.42 -11.73
N GLU A 252 9.46 -28.48 -12.40
CA GLU A 252 10.73 -27.89 -11.94
C GLU A 252 10.51 -26.53 -11.24
N ALA A 253 9.31 -26.32 -10.67
CA ALA A 253 8.98 -25.04 -10.06
C ALA A 253 9.78 -24.77 -8.78
N GLU A 254 10.33 -23.56 -8.66
CA GLU A 254 10.91 -23.09 -7.41
C GLU A 254 9.81 -22.47 -6.54
N VAL A 255 9.67 -22.97 -5.32
CA VAL A 255 8.71 -22.45 -4.34
C VAL A 255 9.39 -21.42 -3.45
N VAL A 256 8.83 -20.22 -3.36
CA VAL A 256 9.36 -19.12 -2.55
C VAL A 256 8.25 -18.52 -1.69
N GLU A 257 8.48 -18.44 -0.38
CA GLU A 257 7.55 -17.80 0.56
C GLU A 257 7.75 -16.27 0.57
N LEU A 258 6.64 -15.53 0.49
CA LEU A 258 6.57 -14.08 0.62
C LEU A 258 5.94 -13.70 1.97
N ASP A 259 6.13 -12.45 2.41
CA ASP A 259 5.49 -11.92 3.62
C ASP A 259 4.84 -10.55 3.34
N SER A 260 3.77 -10.58 2.54
CA SER A 260 3.01 -9.41 2.11
C SER A 260 2.22 -8.73 3.22
N LEU A 261 2.05 -9.40 4.36
CA LEU A 261 1.42 -8.84 5.57
C LEU A 261 2.43 -8.31 6.60
N GLY A 262 3.72 -8.61 6.42
CA GLY A 262 4.77 -8.26 7.38
C GLY A 262 4.65 -9.02 8.70
N THR A 263 4.10 -10.23 8.71
CA THR A 263 3.96 -11.09 9.89
C THR A 263 5.31 -11.33 10.58
N GLY A 264 6.38 -11.55 9.80
CA GLY A 264 7.75 -11.72 10.27
C GLY A 264 8.48 -10.43 10.63
N LEU A 265 7.86 -9.27 10.44
CA LEU A 265 8.44 -7.96 10.71
C LEU A 265 7.87 -7.36 11.99
N ALA A 266 8.73 -6.67 12.75
CA ALA A 266 8.29 -5.91 13.91
C ALA A 266 7.52 -4.66 13.45
N GLY A 267 6.40 -4.35 14.09
CA GLY A 267 5.65 -3.13 13.83
C GLY A 267 6.50 -1.87 14.00
N GLY A 268 6.20 -0.83 13.22
CA GLY A 268 6.91 0.44 13.28
C GLY A 268 7.16 1.10 11.93
N ALA A 269 7.77 2.29 12.01
CA ALA A 269 7.91 3.22 10.89
C ALA A 269 8.71 2.70 9.68
N ASP A 270 9.58 1.70 9.89
CA ASP A 270 10.44 1.16 8.84
C ASP A 270 9.85 -0.12 8.20
N LEU A 271 8.79 -0.70 8.80
CA LEU A 271 8.22 -1.99 8.39
C LEU A 271 7.82 -2.04 6.91
N TYR A 272 7.07 -1.05 6.41
CA TYR A 272 6.56 -1.11 5.05
C TYR A 272 7.69 -1.12 4.01
N VAL A 273 8.76 -0.37 4.30
CA VAL A 273 9.95 -0.32 3.45
C VAL A 273 10.62 -1.68 3.38
N ASP A 274 10.80 -2.32 4.52
CA ASP A 274 11.43 -3.63 4.63
C ASP A 274 10.56 -4.72 4.01
N LEU A 275 9.23 -4.68 4.21
CA LEU A 275 8.25 -5.56 3.59
C LEU A 275 8.40 -5.56 2.07
N MET A 276 8.33 -4.38 1.45
CA MET A 276 8.42 -4.25 0.00
C MET A 276 9.78 -4.72 -0.51
N ARG A 277 10.88 -4.34 0.14
CA ARG A 277 12.24 -4.75 -0.26
C ARG A 277 12.44 -6.26 -0.17
N ASN A 278 11.97 -6.89 0.91
CA ASN A 278 12.11 -8.33 1.12
C ASN A 278 11.32 -9.11 0.06
N ASN A 279 10.06 -8.73 -0.19
CA ASN A 279 9.26 -9.38 -1.22
C ASN A 279 9.86 -9.18 -2.62
N PHE A 280 10.42 -7.99 -2.92
CA PHE A 280 11.13 -7.78 -4.18
C PHE A 280 12.36 -8.66 -4.33
N ALA A 281 13.19 -8.74 -3.29
CA ALA A 281 14.39 -9.58 -3.33
C ALA A 281 14.02 -11.06 -3.53
N ALA A 282 12.96 -11.54 -2.88
CA ALA A 282 12.45 -12.90 -3.03
C ALA A 282 11.94 -13.17 -4.46
N ILE A 283 11.06 -12.30 -4.98
CA ILE A 283 10.49 -12.46 -6.31
C ILE A 283 11.56 -12.36 -7.40
N SER A 284 12.35 -11.28 -7.37
CA SER A 284 13.39 -11.07 -8.39
C SER A 284 14.50 -12.12 -8.32
N GLY A 285 14.84 -12.58 -7.11
CA GLY A 285 15.81 -13.66 -6.90
C GLY A 285 15.38 -14.97 -7.54
N CYS A 286 14.10 -15.34 -7.40
CA CYS A 286 13.56 -16.51 -8.06
C CYS A 286 13.54 -16.34 -9.59
N VAL A 287 12.96 -15.25 -10.09
CA VAL A 287 12.78 -15.06 -11.53
C VAL A 287 14.12 -14.96 -12.27
N ARG A 288 15.14 -14.32 -11.68
CA ARG A 288 16.47 -14.22 -12.30
C ARG A 288 17.16 -15.58 -12.51
N LYS A 289 16.86 -16.59 -11.69
CA LYS A 289 17.37 -17.96 -11.89
C LYS A 289 16.76 -18.64 -13.10
N LEU A 290 15.53 -18.25 -13.48
CA LEU A 290 14.82 -18.79 -14.64
C LEU A 290 15.29 -18.18 -15.96
N LYS A 291 15.97 -17.02 -15.93
CA LYS A 291 16.45 -16.36 -17.15
C LYS A 291 17.74 -17.01 -17.68
N PRO A 292 17.86 -17.24 -19.00
CA PRO A 292 19.12 -17.65 -19.58
C PRO A 292 20.20 -16.57 -19.38
N PRO A 293 21.49 -16.95 -19.21
CA PRO A 293 22.58 -16.00 -18.93
C PRO A 293 22.73 -14.86 -19.94
N SER A 294 22.22 -15.02 -21.16
CA SER A 294 22.25 -14.02 -22.23
C SER A 294 21.23 -12.88 -22.09
N GLU A 295 20.26 -13.00 -21.19
CA GLU A 295 19.18 -12.00 -20.96
C GLU A 295 19.24 -11.34 -19.58
N VAL A 296 20.26 -11.68 -18.79
CA VAL A 296 20.59 -10.99 -17.55
C VAL A 296 21.44 -9.77 -17.92
N SER A 297 20.85 -8.58 -17.95
CA SER A 297 21.65 -7.36 -18.11
C SER A 297 22.55 -7.18 -16.88
N ASP A 298 23.83 -6.89 -17.08
CA ASP A 298 24.75 -6.60 -15.99
C ASP A 298 24.27 -5.34 -15.24
N ALA A 299 23.79 -5.58 -14.01
CA ALA A 299 23.49 -4.63 -12.96
C ALA A 299 22.65 -3.39 -13.35
N PHE A 300 21.34 -3.46 -13.09
CA PHE A 300 20.56 -2.26 -12.81
C PHE A 300 21.21 -1.50 -11.65
N GLU A 301 21.83 -0.36 -11.94
CA GLU A 301 22.30 0.59 -10.94
C GLU A 301 21.10 1.44 -10.52
N PRO A 302 20.66 1.39 -9.25
CA PRO A 302 19.48 2.11 -8.82
C PRO A 302 19.66 3.61 -9.08
N PRO A 303 18.63 4.32 -9.57
CA PRO A 303 18.73 5.74 -9.90
C PRO A 303 19.18 6.53 -8.68
N ASP A 304 20.07 7.52 -8.86
CA ASP A 304 20.56 8.38 -7.78
C ASP A 304 19.38 9.04 -7.04
N VAL A 305 19.12 8.53 -5.84
CA VAL A 305 18.02 8.91 -4.95
C VAL A 305 18.33 10.14 -4.09
N SER A 306 19.56 10.67 -4.16
CA SER A 306 19.94 11.90 -3.44
C SER A 306 19.30 13.17 -4.03
N ARG A 307 18.72 13.06 -5.24
CA ARG A 307 17.82 14.08 -5.79
C ARG A 307 16.40 13.82 -5.32
N SER A 308 16.03 14.46 -4.21
CA SER A 308 14.63 14.73 -3.88
C SER A 308 13.97 15.34 -5.13
N PRO A 309 12.83 14.83 -5.63
CA PRO A 309 12.18 15.47 -6.76
C PRO A 309 11.84 16.91 -6.33
N ASP A 310 12.48 17.90 -6.95
CA ASP A 310 12.09 19.30 -6.85
C ASP A 310 10.55 19.36 -6.95
N ARG A 311 9.84 19.56 -5.82
CA ARG A 311 8.36 19.73 -5.69
C ARG A 311 7.63 19.46 -7.01
N LEU A 312 7.32 18.21 -7.35
CA LEU A 312 6.68 17.78 -8.63
C LEU A 312 6.61 18.90 -9.68
N ARG A 313 7.77 19.38 -10.16
CA ARG A 313 7.81 20.44 -11.15
C ARG A 313 7.77 19.73 -12.49
N PRO A 314 6.64 19.72 -13.21
CA PRO A 314 6.60 19.11 -14.52
C PRO A 314 7.66 19.81 -15.37
N ARG A 315 8.72 19.09 -15.77
CA ARG A 315 9.68 19.54 -16.77
C ARG A 315 9.52 18.60 -17.96
N TYR A 316 8.81 19.05 -18.99
CA TYR A 316 8.60 18.30 -20.21
C TYR A 316 8.82 19.19 -21.42
N VAL A 317 9.40 18.61 -22.46
CA VAL A 317 9.44 19.21 -23.79
C VAL A 317 8.92 18.14 -24.72
N MET A 318 7.75 18.37 -25.28
CA MET A 318 7.04 17.47 -26.17
C MET A 318 6.85 18.12 -27.53
N MET A 319 6.43 17.33 -28.51
CA MET A 319 6.00 17.83 -29.81
C MET A 319 4.49 17.65 -29.92
N ASP A 320 3.76 18.71 -30.26
CA ASP A 320 2.32 18.63 -30.49
C ASP A 320 2.00 17.97 -31.85
N GLN A 321 0.72 17.75 -32.11
CA GLN A 321 0.23 17.16 -33.36
C GLN A 321 0.56 17.97 -34.63
N TYR A 322 1.02 19.21 -34.48
CA TYR A 322 1.43 20.10 -35.58
C TYR A 322 2.96 20.18 -35.72
N GLY A 323 3.71 19.37 -34.97
CA GLY A 323 5.16 19.38 -34.99
C GLY A 323 5.80 20.52 -34.19
N ARG A 324 5.02 21.26 -33.39
CA ARG A 324 5.54 22.37 -32.59
C ARG A 324 6.06 21.85 -31.25
N THR A 325 7.22 22.37 -30.84
CA THR A 325 7.73 22.13 -29.49
C THR A 325 6.82 22.80 -28.46
N VAL A 326 6.39 22.04 -27.46
CA VAL A 326 5.52 22.46 -26.36
C VAL A 326 6.16 22.03 -25.04
N SER A 327 6.13 22.91 -24.04
CA SER A 327 6.75 22.70 -22.73
C SER A 327 5.81 23.04 -21.57
N GLN A 328 6.22 22.72 -20.34
CA GLN A 328 5.47 23.10 -19.14
C GLN A 328 5.21 24.62 -19.02
N ASP A 329 6.08 25.45 -19.59
CA ASP A 329 5.99 26.89 -19.48
C ASP A 329 4.83 27.45 -20.31
N ASP A 330 4.44 26.74 -21.38
CA ASP A 330 3.33 27.11 -22.26
C ASP A 330 1.96 27.01 -21.57
N PHE A 331 1.89 26.28 -20.46
CA PHE A 331 0.66 26.03 -19.70
C PHE A 331 0.61 26.70 -18.32
N LYS A 332 1.63 27.48 -17.95
CA LYS A 332 1.62 28.23 -16.69
C LYS A 332 0.40 29.16 -16.61
N GLY A 333 -0.36 29.03 -15.52
CA GLY A 333 -1.56 29.83 -15.27
C GLY A 333 -2.78 29.45 -16.14
N LYS A 334 -2.70 28.35 -16.90
CA LYS A 334 -3.82 27.84 -17.71
C LYS A 334 -4.37 26.56 -17.08
N LEU A 335 -5.69 26.38 -17.16
CA LEU A 335 -6.31 25.09 -16.84
C LEU A 335 -5.91 24.07 -17.92
N GLN A 336 -5.52 22.88 -17.48
CA GLN A 336 -5.09 21.79 -18.35
C GLN A 336 -6.05 20.61 -18.19
N LEU A 337 -6.58 20.14 -19.31
CA LEU A 337 -7.30 18.87 -19.39
C LEU A 337 -6.30 17.78 -19.78
N ILE A 338 -6.04 16.84 -18.89
CA ILE A 338 -5.13 15.72 -19.13
C ILE A 338 -5.97 14.50 -19.49
N TYR A 339 -5.76 13.96 -20.68
CA TYR A 339 -6.41 12.74 -21.16
C TYR A 339 -5.35 11.70 -21.49
N PHE A 340 -5.46 10.54 -20.86
CA PHE A 340 -4.65 9.37 -21.19
C PHE A 340 -5.42 8.51 -22.18
N GLY A 341 -4.85 8.36 -23.37
CA GLY A 341 -5.38 7.50 -24.42
C GLY A 341 -4.30 6.60 -24.98
N TYR A 342 -4.70 5.49 -25.57
CA TYR A 342 -3.77 4.61 -26.29
C TYR A 342 -3.53 5.17 -27.69
N THR A 343 -2.32 4.99 -28.21
CA THR A 343 -1.97 5.39 -29.59
C THR A 343 -2.76 4.63 -30.65
N SER A 344 -3.37 3.49 -30.28
CA SER A 344 -4.24 2.69 -31.12
C SER A 344 -5.39 2.11 -30.28
N CYS A 345 -6.59 2.69 -30.42
CA CYS A 345 -7.81 2.13 -29.82
C CYS A 345 -9.00 2.49 -30.72
N PRO A 346 -9.57 1.51 -31.45
CA PRO A 346 -10.51 1.80 -32.54
C PRO A 346 -11.83 2.41 -32.06
N ASP A 347 -12.29 2.10 -30.85
CA ASP A 347 -13.67 2.42 -30.43
C ASP A 347 -13.77 3.42 -29.27
N ILE A 348 -12.89 3.30 -28.25
CA ILE A 348 -12.99 4.12 -27.03
C ILE A 348 -12.36 5.49 -27.22
N CYS A 349 -11.16 5.56 -27.81
CA CYS A 349 -10.44 6.84 -27.95
C CYS A 349 -11.19 7.90 -28.76
N PRO A 350 -11.81 7.60 -29.93
CA PRO A 350 -12.57 8.60 -30.68
C PRO A 350 -13.76 9.14 -29.89
N THR A 351 -14.44 8.26 -29.14
CA THR A 351 -15.61 8.61 -28.33
C THR A 351 -15.22 9.48 -27.15
N SER A 352 -14.17 9.11 -26.40
CA SER A 352 -13.64 9.92 -25.30
C SER A 352 -13.18 11.30 -25.78
N LEU A 353 -12.46 11.36 -26.91
CA LEU A 353 -12.02 12.63 -27.50
C LEU A 353 -13.20 13.52 -27.89
N ALA A 354 -14.29 12.96 -28.42
CA ALA A 354 -15.51 13.72 -28.72
C ALA A 354 -16.17 14.29 -27.47
N VAL A 355 -16.20 13.53 -26.36
CA VAL A 355 -16.69 14.01 -25.06
C VAL A 355 -15.80 15.13 -24.53
N MET A 356 -14.48 14.97 -24.59
CA MET A 356 -13.52 16.00 -24.16
C MET A 356 -13.67 17.28 -24.99
N ALA A 357 -13.81 17.18 -26.32
CA ALA A 357 -14.03 18.33 -27.19
C ALA A 357 -15.33 19.08 -26.84
N ARG A 358 -16.39 18.35 -26.48
CA ARG A 358 -17.65 18.95 -26.03
C ARG A 358 -17.50 19.66 -24.68
N ALA A 359 -16.78 19.05 -23.73
CA ALA A 359 -16.49 19.65 -22.44
C ALA A 359 -15.68 20.94 -22.58
N LEU A 360 -14.63 20.92 -23.41
CA LEU A 360 -13.80 22.11 -23.70
C LEU A 360 -14.64 23.26 -24.29
N LYS A 361 -15.55 22.95 -25.23
CA LYS A 361 -16.47 23.94 -25.79
C LYS A 361 -17.41 24.55 -24.74
N MET A 362 -17.88 23.76 -23.77
CA MET A 362 -18.70 24.26 -22.66
C MET A 362 -17.90 25.15 -21.69
N LEU A 363 -16.59 24.92 -21.60
CA LEU A 363 -15.66 25.72 -20.79
C LEU A 363 -15.12 26.97 -21.53
N GLY A 364 -15.56 27.22 -22.77
CA GLY A 364 -15.21 28.41 -23.54
C GLY A 364 -13.86 28.37 -24.26
N ALA A 365 -13.31 27.16 -24.49
CA ALA A 365 -12.06 26.94 -25.22
C ALA A 365 -12.21 27.03 -26.76
#